data_AF-A0AAD4BDZ1-F1
#
_entry.id   AF-A0AAD4BDZ1-F1
#
_cell.length_a   1.000
_cell.length_b   1.000
_cell.length_c   1.000
_cell.angle_alpha   90.00
_cell.angle_beta   90.00
_cell.angle_gamma   90.00
#
_symmetry.space_group_name_H-M   'P 1'
#
loop_
_entity.id
_entity.type
_entity.pdbx_description
1 polymer ?
#
loop_
_entity_poly.entity_id
_entity_poly.type
_entity_poly.pdbx_seq_one_letter_code
_entity_poly.pdbx_strand_id
1 'polypeptide(L)' 'VPRPRNPFILFRCDLVHQRKVLPRSDLDDTNISRIAGDLWREMTAGQKKPWVELAAREKARHALLYPDYKY' A
#
# COMPACT_ATOMS: atom_id res chain seq x y z
N VAL A 1 -17.48 1.13 -7.67
CA VAL A 1 -16.64 0.26 -6.80
C VAL A 1 -15.23 0.87 -6.71
N PRO A 2 -14.66 1.07 -5.51
CA PRO A 2 -13.31 1.62 -5.36
C PRO A 2 -12.26 0.68 -5.96
N ARG A 3 -11.24 1.25 -6.61
CA ARG A 3 -10.20 0.44 -7.28
C ARG A 3 -9.51 -0.52 -6.30
N PRO A 4 -9.21 -1.77 -6.71
CA PRO A 4 -8.39 -2.65 -5.89
C PRO A 4 -7.03 -2.00 -5.65
N ARG A 5 -6.57 -2.06 -4.41
CA ARG A 5 -5.34 -1.41 -3.97
C ARG A 5 -4.13 -2.11 -4.60
N ASN A 6 -3.22 -1.34 -5.18
CA ASN A 6 -1.96 -1.87 -5.70
C ASN A 6 -0.97 -2.16 -4.55
N PRO A 7 0.14 -2.87 -4.80
CA PRO A 7 1.12 -3.23 -3.76
C PRO A 7 1.66 -2.02 -2.99
N PHE A 8 1.95 -0.92 -3.69
CA PHE A 8 2.46 0.31 -3.10
C PHE A 8 1.43 1.00 -2.19
N ILE A 9 0.14 1.02 -2.58
CA ILE A 9 -0.93 1.60 -1.76
C ILE A 9 -1.11 0.80 -0.47
N LEU A 10 -1.00 -0.53 -0.52
CA LEU A 10 -1.02 -1.37 0.68
C LEU A 10 0.15 -1.05 1.61
N PHE A 11 1.37 -1.00 1.06
CA PHE A 11 2.58 -0.63 1.81
C PHE A 11 2.47 0.77 2.43
N ARG A 12 2.02 1.77 1.66
CA ARG A 12 1.85 3.15 2.16
C ARG A 12 0.81 3.21 3.29
N CYS A 13 -0.31 2.50 3.14
CA CYS A 13 -1.33 2.43 4.19
C CYS A 13 -0.77 1.82 5.48
N ASP A 14 0.03 0.75 5.37
CA ASP A 14 0.69 0.13 6.50
C ASP A 14 1.71 1.06 7.16
N LEU A 15 2.57 1.73 6.36
CA LEU A 15 3.56 2.69 6.86
C LEU A 15 2.91 3.85 7.63
N VAL A 16 1.79 4.39 7.12
CA VAL A 16 0.99 5.41 7.81
C VAL A 16 0.40 4.85 9.11
N HIS A 17 -0.07 3.60 9.10
CA HIS A 17 -0.64 2.96 10.28
C HIS A 17 0.42 2.75 11.37
N GLN A 18 1.59 2.22 11.01
CA GLN A 18 2.73 2.04 11.91
C GLN A 18 3.19 3.37 12.51
N ARG A 19 3.25 4.45 11.72
CA ARG A 19 3.61 5.78 12.20
C ARG A 19 2.57 6.41 13.12
N LYS A 20 1.28 6.17 12.89
CA LYS A 20 0.20 6.63 13.79
C LYS A 20 0.25 5.99 15.18
N VAL A 21 0.89 4.82 15.31
CA VAL A 21 1.08 4.13 16.60
C VAL A 21 2.28 4.70 17.38
N LEU A 22 3.20 5.42 16.72
CA LEU A 22 4.33 6.10 17.36
C LEU A 22 3.96 7.54 17.78
N PRO A 23 4.57 8.11 18.84
CA PRO A 23 4.37 9.50 19.22
C PRO A 23 4.72 10.43 18.04
N ARG A 24 3.77 11.26 17.62
CA ARG A 24 3.94 12.12 16.43
C ARG A 24 4.90 13.27 16.73
N SER A 25 5.83 13.53 15.81
CA SER A 25 6.40 14.86 15.64
C SER A 25 5.71 15.51 14.44
N ASP A 26 5.24 16.75 14.59
CA ASP A 26 4.44 17.46 13.57
C ASP A 26 5.19 17.70 12.25
N LEU A 27 6.51 17.50 12.26
CA LEU A 27 7.41 17.64 11.11
C LEU A 27 7.39 16.43 10.16
N ASP A 28 6.96 15.24 10.64
CA ASP A 28 7.06 13.99 9.88
C ASP A 28 5.91 13.76 8.88
N ASP A 29 4.73 14.32 9.15
CA ASP A 29 3.52 14.03 8.37
C ASP A 29 3.59 14.57 6.93
N THR A 30 4.37 15.62 6.69
CA THR A 30 4.42 16.32 5.38
C THR A 30 5.13 15.48 4.29
N ASN A 31 5.99 14.53 4.66
CA ASN A 31 6.82 13.80 3.70
C ASN A 31 6.58 12.29 3.63
N ILE A 32 5.53 11.76 4.27
CA ILE A 32 5.28 10.30 4.31
C ILE A 32 5.18 9.70 2.91
N SER A 33 4.53 10.37 1.96
CA SER A 33 4.42 9.85 0.59
C SER A 33 5.76 9.82 -0.14
N ARG A 34 6.68 10.74 0.19
CA ARG A 34 8.05 10.76 -0.36
C ARG A 34 8.87 9.62 0.24
N ILE A 35 8.89 9.52 1.57
CA ILE A 35 9.57 8.45 2.31
C ILE A 35 9.07 7.07 1.87
N ALA A 36 7.74 6.90 1.75
CA ALA A 36 7.16 5.66 1.26
C ALA A 36 7.62 5.33 -0.17
N GLY A 37 7.72 6.34 -1.04
CA GLY A 37 8.23 6.19 -2.40
C GLY A 37 9.70 5.74 -2.41
N ASP A 38 10.54 6.38 -1.61
CA ASP A 38 11.96 6.08 -1.51
C ASP A 38 12.20 4.68 -0.93
N LEU A 39 11.57 4.37 0.22
CA LEU A 39 11.60 3.03 0.82
C LEU A 39 11.11 1.97 -0.17
N TRP A 40 10.00 2.23 -0.86
CA TRP A 40 9.49 1.29 -1.85
C TRP A 40 10.47 1.08 -3.00
N ARG A 41 11.21 2.11 -3.44
CA ARG A 41 12.24 1.94 -4.47
C ARG A 41 13.42 1.11 -3.97
N GLU A 42 13.85 1.37 -2.74
CA GLU A 42 14.98 0.66 -2.08
C GLU A 42 14.64 -0.78 -1.69
N MET A 43 13.37 -1.09 -1.43
CA MET A 43 12.94 -2.43 -1.06
C MET A 43 13.30 -3.47 -2.13
N THR A 44 13.84 -4.59 -1.68
CA THR A 44 14.15 -5.75 -2.53
C THR A 44 12.88 -6.45 -3.00
N ALA A 45 13.00 -7.27 -4.05
CA ALA A 45 11.90 -8.09 -4.54
C ALA A 45 11.30 -8.99 -3.44
N GLY A 46 12.13 -9.50 -2.52
CA GLY A 46 11.67 -10.30 -1.38
C GLY A 46 10.80 -9.51 -0.40
N GLN A 47 11.15 -8.25 -0.12
CA GLN A 47 10.36 -7.37 0.74
C GLN A 47 9.08 -6.89 0.06
N LYS A 48 9.10 -6.72 -1.28
CA LYS A 48 7.92 -6.37 -2.08
C LYS A 48 6.96 -7.54 -2.28
N LYS A 49 7.47 -8.77 -2.28
CA LYS A 49 6.70 -10.00 -2.51
C LYS A 49 5.40 -10.10 -1.68
N PRO A 50 5.40 -9.92 -0.35
CA PRO A 50 4.16 -10.00 0.43
C PRO A 50 3.12 -8.95 -0.03
N TRP A 51 3.55 -7.73 -0.36
CA TRP A 51 2.65 -6.67 -0.85
C TRP A 51 2.08 -6.98 -2.24
N VAL A 52 2.89 -7.60 -3.10
CA VAL A 52 2.46 -8.05 -4.43
C VAL A 52 1.44 -9.17 -4.32
N GLU A 53 1.68 -10.15 -3.45
CA GLU A 53 0.75 -11.26 -3.19
C GLU A 53 -0.57 -10.77 -2.59
N LEU A 54 -0.53 -9.85 -1.61
CA LEU A 54 -1.74 -9.24 -1.07
C LEU A 54 -2.53 -8.48 -2.14
N ALA A 55 -1.86 -7.67 -2.96
CA ALA A 55 -2.51 -6.91 -4.03
C ALA A 55 -3.14 -7.84 -5.07
N ALA A 56 -2.48 -8.95 -5.42
CA ALA A 56 -3.02 -9.96 -6.31
C ALA A 56 -4.28 -10.61 -5.73
N ARG A 57 -4.26 -10.94 -4.43
CA ARG A 57 -5.41 -11.49 -3.72
C ARG A 57 -6.58 -10.51 -3.65
N GLU A 58 -6.32 -9.24 -3.34
CA GLU A 58 -7.34 -8.18 -3.33
C GLU A 58 -7.92 -7.94 -4.73
N LYS A 59 -7.08 -7.96 -5.77
CA LYS A 59 -7.53 -7.86 -7.17
C LYS A 59 -8.44 -9.03 -7.56
N ALA A 60 -8.04 -10.27 -7.23
CA ALA A 60 -8.82 -11.46 -7.51
C ALA A 60 -10.16 -11.44 -6.76
N ARG A 61 -10.14 -11.06 -5.47
CA ARG A 61 -11.35 -10.89 -4.66
C ARG A 61 -12.27 -9.82 -5.24
N HIS A 62 -11.71 -8.68 -5.65
CA HIS A 62 -12.48 -7.61 -6.25
C HIS A 62 -13.10 -8.02 -7.59
N ALA A 63 -12.38 -8.78 -8.42
CA ALA A 63 -12.92 -9.31 -9.68
C ALA A 63 -14.08 -10.29 -9.44
N LEU A 64 -13.99 -11.10 -8.37
CA LEU A 64 -15.07 -12.02 -7.99
C LEU A 64 -16.30 -11.30 -7.44
N LEU A 65 -16.10 -10.30 -6.58
CA LEU A 65 -17.18 -9.51 -5.98
C LEU A 65 -17.86 -8.58 -6.98
N TYR A 66 -17.12 -8.12 -7.99
CA TYR A 66 -17.58 -7.14 -8.96
C TYR A 66 -17.20 -7.60 -10.38
N PRO A 67 -17.90 -8.61 -10.91
CA PRO A 67 -17.61 -9.18 -12.23
C PRO A 67 -17.83 -8.17 -13.36
N ASP A 68 -18.77 -7.23 -13.20
CA ASP A 68 -19.05 -6.16 -14.17
C ASP A 68 -18.16 -4.92 -13.99
N TYR A 69 -17.15 -4.99 -13.13
CA TYR A 69 -16.26 -3.86 -12.88
C TYR A 69 -15.35 -3.58 -14.09
N LYS A 70 -15.62 -2.47 -14.78
CA LYS A 70 -14.74 -1.92 -15.81
C LYS A 70 -14.07 -0.63 -15.33
N TYR A 71 -12.75 -0.62 -15.44
CA TYR A 71 -11.87 0.54 -15.29
C TYR A 71 -10.67 0.37 -16.23
#